data_AF-A0A0F7EGP5-F1
#
_entry.id   AF-A0A0F7EGP5-F1
#
_cell.length_a   1.000
_cell.length_b   1.000
_cell.length_c   1.000
_cell.angle_alpha   90.00
_cell.angle_beta   90.00
_cell.angle_gamma   90.00
#
_symmetry.space_group_name_H-M   'P 1'
#
loop_
_entity.id
_entity.type
_entity.pdbx_description
1 polymer ?
#
loop_
_entity_poly.entity_id
_entity_poly.type
_entity_poly.pdbx_seq_one_letter_code
_entity_poly.pdbx_strand_id
1 'polypeptide(L)'
;MTNVSAMDVASNILILTEKLMEILKHDEEPNPDEWNSVLEQREEQITHLGKLQTLGIDLQAQEKELLQKSYQLDQEILSLMKQQQAKIEEQLQQVNKAKVANKQYAGETTHVAYGAFFDKKN
;
A
#
# COMPACT_ATOMS: atom_id res chain seq x y z
N MET A 1 26.04 22.24 -9.19
CA MET A 1 25.45 20.99 -9.70
C MET A 1 26.28 19.86 -9.13
N THR A 2 25.78 19.14 -8.14
CA THR A 2 26.42 17.90 -7.69
C THR A 2 26.32 16.90 -8.84
N ASN A 3 27.47 16.43 -9.34
CA ASN A 3 27.47 15.32 -10.29
C ASN A 3 26.96 14.09 -9.54
N VAL A 4 25.69 13.75 -9.72
CA VAL A 4 25.10 12.53 -9.16
C VAL A 4 25.69 11.36 -9.95
N SER A 5 26.46 10.49 -9.28
CA SER A 5 27.09 9.34 -9.95
C SER A 5 26.11 8.19 -10.12
N ALA A 6 26.33 7.35 -11.13
CA ALA A 6 25.52 6.14 -11.33
C ALA A 6 25.57 5.19 -10.12
N MET A 7 26.72 5.12 -9.46
CA MET A 7 26.92 4.35 -8.24
C MET A 7 26.05 4.85 -7.08
N ASP A 8 26.00 6.17 -6.87
CA ASP A 8 25.19 6.76 -5.80
C ASP A 8 23.70 6.49 -6.05
N VAL A 9 23.24 6.65 -7.29
CA VAL A 9 21.85 6.36 -7.67
C VAL A 9 21.50 4.89 -7.42
N ALA A 10 22.33 3.96 -7.91
CA ALA A 10 22.08 2.54 -7.75
C ALA A 10 22.08 2.11 -6.28
N SER A 11 23.02 2.66 -5.49
CA SER A 11 23.11 2.40 -4.05
C SER A 11 21.89 2.95 -3.30
N ASN A 12 21.46 4.18 -3.61
CA ASN A 12 20.30 4.80 -2.98
C ASN A 12 19.00 4.05 -3.32
N ILE A 13 18.85 3.57 -4.56
CA ILE A 13 17.71 2.72 -4.94
C ILE A 13 17.67 1.46 -4.07
N LEU A 14 18.82 0.78 -3.89
CA LEU A 14 18.87 -0.41 -3.04
C LEU A 14 18.52 -0.08 -1.58
N ILE A 15 19.14 0.95 -0.99
CA ILE A 15 18.89 1.37 0.40
C ILE A 15 17.40 1.69 0.63
N LEU A 16 16.78 2.43 -0.28
CA LEU A 16 15.35 2.77 -0.18
C LEU A 16 14.46 1.53 -0.34
N THR A 17 14.87 0.58 -1.18
CA THR A 17 14.15 -0.70 -1.33
C THR A 17 14.26 -1.56 -0.07
N GLU A 18 15.45 -1.64 0.55
CA GLU A 18 15.67 -2.31 1.82
C GLU A 18 14.86 -1.66 2.96
N LYS A 19 14.83 -0.32 3.00
CA LYS A 19 14.01 0.42 3.97
C LYS A 19 12.52 0.11 3.80
N LEU A 20 12.00 0.12 2.56
CA LEU A 20 10.61 -0.22 2.29
C LEU A 20 10.28 -1.65 2.73
N MET A 21 11.19 -2.59 2.47
CA MET A 21 11.08 -3.98 2.92
C MET A 21 11.00 -4.08 4.45
N GLU A 22 11.86 -3.36 5.17
CA GLU A 22 11.88 -3.37 6.63
C GLU A 22 10.56 -2.84 7.20
N ILE A 23 10.09 -1.70 6.69
CA ILE A 23 8.79 -1.12 7.07
C ILE A 23 7.70 -2.16 6.87
N LEU A 24 7.57 -2.73 5.66
CA LEU A 24 6.52 -3.70 5.34
C LEU A 24 6.57 -4.99 6.18
N LYS A 25 7.75 -5.40 6.65
CA LYS A 25 7.91 -6.58 7.51
C LYS A 25 7.54 -6.32 8.96
N HIS A 26 7.55 -5.08 9.42
CA HIS A 26 7.34 -4.73 10.83
C HIS A 26 6.05 -3.93 11.06
N ASP A 27 5.30 -3.66 10.00
CA ASP A 27 4.05 -2.90 10.07
C ASP A 27 2.87 -3.76 10.52
N GLU A 28 2.66 -3.87 11.84
CA GLU A 28 1.42 -4.45 12.39
C GLU A 28 0.21 -3.53 12.14
N GLU A 29 0.44 -2.21 12.08
CA GLU A 29 -0.54 -1.17 11.75
C GLU A 29 -0.04 -0.32 10.58
N PRO A 30 -0.34 -0.71 9.32
CA PRO A 30 0.17 -0.05 8.12
C PRO A 30 0.12 1.47 8.19
N ASN A 31 1.25 2.11 7.91
CA ASN A 31 1.31 3.56 7.71
C ASN A 31 1.57 3.91 6.23
N PRO A 32 0.50 4.09 5.41
CA PRO A 32 0.64 4.37 3.98
C PRO A 32 1.45 5.63 3.67
N ASP A 33 1.41 6.64 4.54
CA ASP A 33 2.14 7.90 4.33
C ASP A 33 3.66 7.68 4.38
N GLU A 34 4.12 6.81 5.29
CA GLU A 34 5.52 6.43 5.36
C GLU A 34 5.95 5.63 4.13
N TRP A 35 5.10 4.71 3.67
CA TRP A 35 5.38 3.92 2.46
C TRP A 35 5.49 4.82 1.24
N ASN A 36 4.53 5.73 1.07
CA ASN A 36 4.49 6.69 -0.03
C ASN A 36 5.74 7.59 -0.01
N SER A 37 6.15 8.07 1.17
CA SER A 37 7.37 8.90 1.28
C SER A 37 8.63 8.18 0.81
N VAL A 38 8.78 6.88 1.11
CA VAL A 38 9.92 6.08 0.64
C VAL A 38 9.82 5.81 -0.86
N LEU A 39 8.63 5.51 -1.37
CA LEU A 39 8.38 5.29 -2.79
C LEU A 39 8.67 6.54 -3.63
N GLU A 40 8.29 7.72 -3.17
CA GLU A 40 8.58 9.00 -3.82
C GLU A 40 10.10 9.26 -3.93
N GLN A 41 10.83 9.04 -2.83
CA GLN A 41 12.29 9.15 -2.83
C GLN A 41 12.93 8.17 -3.81
N ARG A 42 12.39 6.95 -3.92
CA ARG A 42 12.88 5.92 -4.84
C ARG A 42 12.61 6.31 -6.30
N GLU A 43 11.43 6.84 -6.59
CA GLU A 43 11.05 7.33 -7.92
C GLU A 43 11.97 8.48 -8.39
N GLU A 44 12.38 9.36 -7.46
CA GLU A 44 13.37 10.39 -7.76
C GLU A 44 14.72 9.79 -8.20
N GLN A 45 15.19 8.74 -7.50
CA GLN A 45 16.43 8.06 -7.89
C GLN A 45 16.29 7.34 -9.25
N ILE A 46 15.16 6.70 -9.51
CA ILE A 46 14.87 6.08 -10.82
C ILE A 46 14.86 7.14 -11.92
N THR A 47 14.30 8.31 -11.65
CA THR A 47 14.32 9.45 -12.57
C THR A 47 15.77 9.92 -12.84
N HIS A 48 16.63 9.95 -11.82
CA HIS A 48 18.06 10.23 -12.02
C HIS A 48 18.76 9.17 -12.86
N LEU A 49 18.46 7.89 -12.63
CA LEU A 49 18.99 6.79 -13.44
C LEU A 49 18.59 6.94 -14.92
N GLY A 50 17.33 7.28 -15.19
CA GLY A 50 16.84 7.56 -16.53
C GLY A 50 17.58 8.74 -17.20
N LYS A 51 17.83 9.83 -16.46
CA LYS A 51 18.64 10.95 -16.96
C LYS A 51 20.07 10.52 -17.31
N LEU A 52 20.73 9.75 -16.45
CA LEU A 52 22.08 9.22 -16.72
C LEU A 52 22.10 8.37 -18.00
N GLN A 53 21.08 7.53 -18.19
CA GLN A 53 20.94 6.74 -19.41
C GLN A 53 20.76 7.61 -20.66
N THR A 54 19.95 8.68 -20.59
CA THR A 54 19.79 9.62 -21.73
C THR A 54 21.07 10.41 -22.06
N LEU A 55 21.97 10.58 -21.08
CA LEU A 55 23.28 11.19 -21.27
C LEU A 55 24.33 10.21 -21.82
N GLY A 56 23.95 8.96 -22.08
CA GLY A 56 24.84 7.91 -22.57
C GLY A 56 25.81 7.37 -21.52
N ILE A 57 25.50 7.55 -20.23
CA ILE A 57 26.29 6.99 -19.14
C ILE A 57 25.90 5.52 -18.98
N ASP A 58 26.84 4.63 -19.31
CA ASP A 58 26.68 3.20 -19.12
C ASP A 58 26.89 2.79 -17.66
N LEU A 59 26.04 1.88 -17.18
CA LEU A 59 26.19 1.25 -15.88
C LEU A 59 27.28 0.18 -15.90
N GLN A 60 28.19 0.23 -14.93
CA GLN A 60 29.20 -0.82 -14.76
C GLN A 60 28.57 -2.05 -14.07
N ALA A 61 29.38 -3.09 -13.89
CA ALA A 61 28.90 -4.36 -13.33
C ALA A 61 28.37 -4.21 -11.90
N GLN A 62 29.00 -3.36 -11.10
CA GLN A 62 28.63 -3.17 -9.70
C GLN A 62 27.29 -2.45 -9.54
N GLU A 63 27.02 -1.39 -10.32
CA GLU A 63 25.71 -0.72 -10.29
C GLU A 63 24.60 -1.66 -10.75
N LYS A 64 24.86 -2.48 -11.78
CA LYS A 64 23.91 -3.50 -12.25
C LYS A 64 23.61 -4.54 -11.17
N GLU A 65 24.62 -4.97 -10.41
CA GLU A 65 24.42 -5.91 -9.30
C GLU A 65 23.53 -5.31 -8.19
N LEU A 66 23.75 -4.04 -7.84
CA LEU A 66 22.91 -3.33 -6.86
C LEU A 66 21.45 -3.22 -7.32
N LEU A 67 21.24 -2.84 -8.58
CA LEU A 67 19.90 -2.77 -9.18
C LEU A 67 19.24 -4.15 -9.27
N GLN A 68 20.02 -5.20 -9.56
CA GLN A 68 19.51 -6.57 -9.57
C GLN A 68 19.06 -7.03 -8.18
N LYS A 69 19.81 -6.68 -7.12
CA LYS A 69 19.40 -6.94 -5.72
C LYS A 69 18.11 -6.18 -5.37
N SER A 70 18.02 -4.90 -5.74
CA SER A 70 16.79 -4.11 -5.55
C SER A 70 15.60 -4.77 -6.25
N TYR A 71 15.77 -5.23 -7.49
CA TYR A 71 14.70 -5.92 -8.21
C TYR A 71 14.24 -7.23 -7.53
N GLN A 72 15.16 -7.99 -6.93
CA GLN A 72 14.79 -9.19 -6.17
C GLN A 72 13.94 -8.83 -4.94
N LEU A 73 14.34 -7.80 -4.20
CA LEU A 73 13.56 -7.29 -3.07
C LEU A 73 12.19 -6.73 -3.50
N ASP A 74 12.10 -6.09 -4.67
CA ASP A 74 10.82 -5.61 -5.20
C ASP A 74 9.81 -6.75 -5.37
N GLN A 75 10.25 -7.95 -5.79
CA GLN A 75 9.34 -9.09 -5.93
C GLN A 75 8.76 -9.54 -4.57
N GLU A 76 9.58 -9.53 -3.53
CA GLU A 76 9.14 -9.81 -2.16
C GLU A 76 8.21 -8.71 -1.63
N ILE A 77 8.55 -7.44 -1.85
CA ILE A 77 7.74 -6.27 -1.49
C ILE A 77 6.34 -6.36 -2.13
N LEU A 78 6.27 -6.66 -3.42
CA LEU A 78 4.99 -6.81 -4.13
C LEU A 78 4.12 -7.91 -3.52
N SER A 79 4.72 -9.01 -3.06
CA SER A 79 3.99 -10.06 -2.36
C SER A 79 3.44 -9.57 -1.02
N LEU A 80 4.26 -8.88 -0.21
CA LEU A 80 3.84 -8.33 1.08
C LEU A 80 2.71 -7.30 0.93
N MET A 81 2.83 -6.38 -0.03
CA MET A 81 1.79 -5.38 -0.30
C MET A 81 0.48 -6.03 -0.75
N LYS A 82 0.52 -7.08 -1.58
CA LYS A 82 -0.68 -7.84 -1.97
C LYS A 82 -1.36 -8.53 -0.79
N GLN A 83 -0.57 -9.11 0.12
CA GLN A 83 -1.11 -9.70 1.35
C GLN A 83 -1.79 -8.63 2.21
N GLN A 84 -1.18 -7.44 2.33
CA GLN A 84 -1.78 -6.36 3.09
C GLN A 84 -3.06 -5.83 2.43
N GLN A 85 -3.08 -5.69 1.10
CA GLN A 85 -4.26 -5.32 0.34
C GLN A 85 -5.41 -6.29 0.62
N ALA A 86 -5.16 -7.60 0.56
CA ALA A 86 -6.18 -8.62 0.84
C ALA A 86 -6.77 -8.49 2.26
N LYS A 87 -5.92 -8.26 3.29
CA LYS A 87 -6.38 -8.03 4.66
C LYS A 87 -7.29 -6.80 4.77
N ILE A 88 -6.92 -5.69 4.12
CA ILE A 88 -7.73 -4.46 4.12
C ILE A 88 -9.07 -4.69 3.42
N GLU A 89 -9.07 -5.43 2.30
CA GLU A 89 -10.30 -5.78 1.59
C GLU A 89 -11.25 -6.63 2.45
N GLU A 90 -10.73 -7.59 3.21
CA GLU A 90 -11.52 -8.38 4.16
C GLU A 90 -12.13 -7.51 5.27
N GLN A 91 -11.36 -6.60 5.85
CA GLN A 91 -11.85 -5.64 6.85
C GLN A 91 -12.95 -4.75 6.28
N LEU A 92 -12.78 -4.25 5.06
CA LEU A 92 -13.78 -3.42 4.37
C LEU A 92 -15.09 -4.20 4.14
N GLN A 93 -14.99 -5.48 3.76
CA GLN A 93 -16.16 -6.35 3.63
C GLN A 93 -16.91 -6.53 4.95
N GLN A 94 -16.20 -6.70 6.07
CA GLN A 94 -16.81 -6.79 7.39
C GLN A 94 -17.54 -5.50 7.78
N VAL A 95 -16.92 -4.34 7.56
CA VAL A 95 -17.54 -3.02 7.79
C VAL A 95 -18.80 -2.85 6.94
N ASN A 96 -18.76 -3.25 5.67
CA ASN A 96 -19.92 -3.18 4.77
C ASN A 96 -21.06 -4.10 5.24
N LYS A 97 -20.75 -5.33 5.67
CA LYS A 97 -21.76 -6.24 6.25
C LYS A 97 -22.40 -5.64 7.50
N ALA A 98 -21.59 -5.07 8.41
CA ALA A 98 -22.11 -4.40 9.60
C ALA A 98 -23.01 -3.21 9.26
N LYS A 99 -22.64 -2.41 8.26
CA LYS A 99 -23.45 -1.29 7.76
C LYS A 99 -24.79 -1.75 7.17
N VAL A 100 -24.81 -2.86 6.43
CA VAL A 100 -26.04 -3.44 5.88
C VAL A 100 -26.94 -3.98 6.98
N ALA A 101 -26.40 -4.74 7.94
CA ALA A 101 -27.15 -5.25 9.09
C ALA A 101 -27.74 -4.10 9.91
N ASN A 102 -26.95 -3.07 10.22
CA ASN A 102 -27.45 -1.88 10.92
C ASN A 102 -28.57 -1.17 10.16
N LYS A 103 -28.53 -1.12 8.82
CA LYS A 103 -29.64 -0.56 8.02
C LYS A 103 -30.90 -1.44 8.06
N GLN A 104 -30.75 -2.76 8.10
CA GLN A 104 -31.88 -3.69 8.21
C GLN A 104 -32.56 -3.56 9.59
N TYR A 105 -31.78 -3.57 10.67
CA TYR A 105 -32.32 -3.45 12.03
C TYR A 105 -32.73 -2.02 12.42
N ALA A 106 -32.10 -0.98 11.88
CA ALA A 106 -32.55 0.41 12.07
C ALA A 106 -33.76 0.78 11.19
N GLY A 107 -34.05 0.02 10.14
CA GLY A 107 -35.27 0.13 9.35
C GLY A 107 -36.49 -0.57 9.99
N GLU A 108 -36.25 -1.60 10.82
CA GLU A 108 -37.28 -2.35 11.56
C GLU A 108 -37.82 -1.64 12.81
N THR A 109 -37.36 -0.44 13.15
CA THR A 109 -38.01 0.40 14.19
C THR A 109 -39.18 1.22 13.66
N THR A 110 -39.61 0.98 12.42
CA THR A 110 -40.85 1.55 11.88
C THR A 110 -41.83 0.42 11.55
N HIS A 111 -42.81 0.27 12.45
CA HIS A 111 -44.02 -0.56 12.36
C HIS A 111 -43.89 -2.06 12.63
N VAL A 112 -43.96 -2.41 13.92
CA VAL A 112 -44.99 -3.39 14.32
C VAL A 112 -45.80 -2.84 15.48
N ALA A 113 -46.84 -2.07 15.14
CA ALA A 113 -47.93 -1.77 16.06
C ALA A 113 -48.79 -3.04 16.29
N TYR A 114 -48.23 -4.06 16.94
CA TYR A 114 -49.01 -5.11 17.58
C TYR A 114 -49.67 -4.49 18.83
N GLY A 115 -50.79 -3.79 18.66
CA GLY A 115 -51.45 -3.16 19.81
C GLY A 115 -52.73 -2.36 19.58
N ALA A 116 -53.32 -2.33 18.38
CA ALA A 116 -54.50 -1.47 18.12
C ALA A 116 -55.68 -2.17 17.41
N PHE A 117 -55.87 -3.48 17.62
CA PHE A 117 -57.08 -4.19 17.15
C PHE A 117 -57.74 -5.01 18.27
N PHE A 118 -58.12 -4.33 19.35
CA PHE A 118 -59.18 -4.82 20.24
C PHE A 118 -60.23 -3.73 20.43
N ASP A 119 -60.87 -3.33 19.33
CA ASP A 119 -62.21 -2.74 19.43
C ASP A 119 -63.21 -3.89 19.58
N LYS A 120 -63.59 -4.20 20.83
CA LYS A 120 -64.71 -5.10 21.09
C LYS A 120 -65.99 -4.28 21.01
N LYS A 121 -66.73 -4.48 19.91
CA LYS A 121 -68.15 -4.17 19.84
C LYS A 121 -68.97 -5.36 20.39
N ASN A 122 -69.93 -5.02 21.24
CA ASN A 122 -70.96 -5.82 21.93
C ASN A 122 -70.68 -6.08 23.41
#